data_AF-A0A816RYI6-F1
#
_entry.id   AF-A0A816RYI6-F1
#
_cell.length_a   1.000
_cell.length_b   1.000
_cell.length_c   1.000
_cell.angle_alpha   90.00
_cell.angle_beta   90.00
_cell.angle_gamma   90.00
#
_symmetry.space_group_name_H-M   'P 1'
#
loop_
_entity.id
_entity.type
_entity.pdbx_description
1 polymer ?
#
loop_
_entity_poly.entity_id
_entity_poly.type
_entity_poly.pdbx_seq_one_letter_code
_entity_poly.pdbx_strand_id
1 'polypeptide(L)'
;MTYFREAVVNTQELLDLLVKCENKIQTRIKIGVNSKMPSRFPPVVFCTPKELGGLSMLSVGHISIPQSDLRWSKQIDVGSTHFCSRTSHDEDQLILILYRYIMPWEAEFIDSQRVWTEYALKRQEANTQNKRLTLDDLEDSWDRGIPRIDTLFQKDRHVLAYDKEWRILKENPFWWTHQRHDGKLWNLNNYRTDMTQALGGVEEKASGFEESIRWKKLTNAQRSDLNQVPNRHFTSWWSPTIDRANVYVGFQVQLNFTGIFMHGKIPTLKISVIQIFRAHLWLKIRESVVLDLCQVFDQELDALEVETVQKETIHRRKSYKMNSSCADILLFAAYKWNTSKPSLLADSKDVIDNTTSEKYWIGVQLRRGDYDSHDVVCYARAKFLTYTTDKMSVNPSATGVMIGIDLAYN
;
A
#
# COMPACT_ATOMS: atom_id res chain seq x y z
N MET A 1 -24.03 15.07 -2.89
CA MET A 1 -23.61 15.48 -1.53
C MET A 1 -23.52 16.99 -1.38
N THR A 2 -22.65 17.71 -2.11
CA THR A 2 -22.43 19.15 -1.89
C THR A 2 -23.62 20.06 -2.24
N TYR A 3 -24.49 19.65 -3.17
CA TYR A 3 -25.73 20.38 -3.49
C TYR A 3 -26.84 20.15 -2.45
N PHE A 4 -27.15 18.89 -2.14
CA PHE A 4 -28.29 18.54 -1.26
C PHE A 4 -27.96 18.57 0.24
N ARG A 5 -26.68 18.41 0.62
CA ARG A 5 -26.16 18.46 1.99
C ARG A 5 -27.02 17.70 3.01
N GLU A 6 -27.62 18.40 3.98
CA GLU A 6 -28.45 17.82 5.05
C GLU A 6 -29.67 17.03 4.54
N ALA A 7 -30.24 17.38 3.39
CA ALA A 7 -31.39 16.67 2.83
C ALA A 7 -31.07 15.19 2.50
N VAL A 8 -29.80 14.88 2.25
CA VAL A 8 -29.37 13.50 1.96
C VAL A 8 -29.58 12.59 3.18
N VAL A 9 -29.28 13.08 4.38
CA VAL A 9 -29.39 12.29 5.62
C VAL A 9 -30.84 11.98 5.96
N ASN A 10 -31.74 12.90 5.63
CA ASN A 10 -33.17 12.75 5.88
C ASN A 10 -33.87 11.84 4.85
N THR A 11 -33.19 11.48 3.76
CA THR A 11 -33.79 10.70 2.65
C THR A 11 -33.22 9.29 2.64
N GLN A 12 -33.87 8.36 3.35
CA GLN A 12 -33.42 6.96 3.48
C GLN A 12 -33.24 6.25 2.13
N GLU A 13 -34.17 6.43 1.19
CA GLU A 13 -34.10 5.82 -0.15
C GLU A 13 -32.83 6.25 -0.92
N LEU A 14 -32.40 7.51 -0.72
CA LEU A 14 -31.20 8.03 -1.34
C LEU A 14 -29.94 7.43 -0.69
N LEU A 15 -29.93 7.24 0.63
CA LEU A 15 -28.83 6.57 1.34
C LEU A 15 -28.67 5.12 0.85
N ASP A 16 -29.76 4.38 0.73
CA ASP A 16 -29.76 3.02 0.19
C ASP A 16 -29.24 2.97 -1.25
N LEU A 17 -29.66 3.94 -2.07
CA LEU A 17 -29.19 4.07 -3.45
C LEU A 17 -27.69 4.38 -3.51
N LEU A 18 -27.19 5.27 -2.65
CA LEU A 18 -25.77 5.62 -2.57
C LEU A 18 -24.91 4.40 -2.21
N VAL A 19 -25.31 3.63 -1.20
CA VAL A 19 -24.63 2.38 -0.82
C VAL A 19 -24.65 1.36 -1.95
N LYS A 20 -25.80 1.21 -2.64
CA LYS A 20 -25.90 0.31 -3.82
C LYS A 20 -24.98 0.76 -4.95
N CYS A 21 -24.91 2.06 -5.24
CA CYS A 21 -24.04 2.61 -6.29
C CYS A 21 -22.57 2.46 -5.94
N GLU A 22 -22.18 2.72 -4.68
CA GLU A 22 -20.83 2.51 -4.19
C GLU A 22 -20.39 1.06 -4.36
N ASN A 23 -21.23 0.11 -3.92
CA ASN A 23 -20.98 -1.31 -4.10
C ASN A 23 -20.90 -1.74 -5.57
N LYS A 24 -21.71 -1.14 -6.47
CA LYS A 24 -21.62 -1.39 -7.92
C LYS A 24 -20.27 -0.92 -8.49
N ILE A 25 -19.77 0.24 -8.08
CA ILE A 25 -18.47 0.76 -8.51
C ILE A 25 -17.34 -0.13 -7.98
N GLN A 26 -17.34 -0.47 -6.68
CA GLN A 26 -16.38 -1.40 -6.11
C GLN A 26 -16.42 -2.76 -6.82
N THR A 27 -17.61 -3.27 -7.13
CA THR A 27 -17.79 -4.52 -7.88
C THR A 27 -17.24 -4.42 -9.30
N ARG A 28 -17.37 -3.25 -9.96
CA ARG A 28 -16.79 -3.02 -11.28
C ARG A 28 -15.25 -3.07 -11.23
N ILE A 29 -14.64 -2.48 -10.22
CA ILE A 29 -13.18 -2.52 -9.99
C ILE A 29 -12.72 -3.97 -9.74
N LYS A 30 -13.42 -4.68 -8.85
CA LYS A 30 -13.22 -6.11 -8.54
C LYS A 30 -13.23 -6.97 -9.82
N ILE A 31 -14.24 -6.80 -10.68
CA ILE A 31 -14.33 -7.48 -11.98
C ILE A 31 -13.15 -7.15 -12.89
N GLY A 32 -12.65 -5.91 -12.87
CA GLY A 32 -11.47 -5.50 -13.64
C GLY A 32 -10.18 -6.27 -13.28
N VAL A 33 -10.05 -6.69 -12.01
CA VAL A 33 -8.92 -7.51 -11.51
C VAL A 33 -9.23 -9.02 -11.61
N ASN A 34 -10.39 -9.39 -12.16
CA ASN A 34 -10.87 -10.77 -12.28
C ASN A 34 -11.05 -11.49 -10.93
N SER A 35 -11.48 -10.77 -9.89
CA SER A 35 -11.84 -11.38 -8.61
C SER A 35 -12.92 -10.57 -7.90
N LYS A 36 -13.93 -11.24 -7.33
CA LYS A 36 -14.99 -10.61 -6.51
C LYS A 36 -14.81 -10.86 -5.01
N MET A 37 -13.77 -11.57 -4.62
CA MET A 37 -13.61 -12.06 -3.26
C MET A 37 -13.30 -10.91 -2.30
N PRO A 38 -14.11 -10.69 -1.24
CA PRO A 38 -13.94 -9.56 -0.34
C PRO A 38 -12.57 -9.49 0.32
N SER A 39 -11.97 -10.61 0.70
CA SER A 39 -10.67 -10.64 1.38
C SER A 39 -9.52 -10.02 0.57
N ARG A 40 -9.61 -10.01 -0.77
CA ARG A 40 -8.58 -9.38 -1.63
C ARG A 40 -8.77 -7.88 -1.82
N PHE A 41 -9.93 -7.38 -1.46
CA PHE A 41 -10.30 -5.97 -1.65
C PHE A 41 -10.78 -5.41 -0.32
N PRO A 42 -9.89 -5.36 0.69
CA PRO A 42 -10.19 -4.64 1.91
C PRO A 42 -10.41 -3.16 1.61
N PRO A 43 -11.13 -2.42 2.48
CA PRO A 43 -11.52 -1.05 2.16
C PRO A 43 -10.36 -0.09 1.92
N VAL A 44 -9.18 -0.39 2.49
CA VAL A 44 -7.92 0.32 2.25
C VAL A 44 -7.57 0.42 0.76
N VAL A 45 -7.87 -0.61 -0.04
CA VAL A 45 -7.60 -0.60 -1.50
C VAL A 45 -8.42 0.48 -2.22
N PHE A 46 -9.63 0.78 -1.73
CA PHE A 46 -10.52 1.76 -2.33
C PHE A 46 -10.31 3.17 -1.77
N CYS A 47 -10.19 3.28 -0.45
CA CYS A 47 -10.26 4.56 0.27
C CYS A 47 -8.91 5.27 0.43
N THR A 48 -7.79 4.55 0.27
CA THR A 48 -6.45 5.13 0.37
C THR A 48 -6.28 6.26 -0.66
N PRO A 49 -5.71 7.42 -0.29
CA PRO A 49 -5.40 8.51 -1.22
C PRO A 49 -4.57 8.05 -2.43
N LYS A 50 -4.73 8.72 -3.58
CA LYS A 50 -4.06 8.35 -4.84
C LYS A 50 -2.54 8.44 -4.76
N GLU A 51 -2.06 9.33 -3.93
CA GLU A 51 -0.65 9.62 -3.67
C GLU A 51 0.02 8.51 -2.88
N LEU A 52 -0.76 7.66 -2.21
CA LEU A 52 -0.32 6.43 -1.55
C LEU A 52 -0.68 5.18 -2.39
N GLY A 53 -0.99 5.37 -3.68
CA GLY A 53 -1.30 4.28 -4.63
C GLY A 53 -2.73 3.73 -4.55
N GLY A 54 -3.61 4.31 -3.72
CA GLY A 54 -5.02 3.94 -3.64
C GLY A 54 -5.91 4.61 -4.70
N LEU A 55 -7.22 4.40 -4.62
CA LEU A 55 -8.19 5.00 -5.56
C LEU A 55 -8.78 6.33 -5.08
N SER A 56 -8.56 6.69 -3.81
CA SER A 56 -9.17 7.85 -3.14
C SER A 56 -10.69 7.89 -3.31
N MET A 57 -11.34 6.73 -3.25
CA MET A 57 -12.79 6.65 -3.33
C MET A 57 -13.40 7.30 -2.09
N LEU A 58 -14.29 8.28 -2.31
CA LEU A 58 -15.01 8.93 -1.23
C LEU A 58 -16.14 8.01 -0.78
N SER A 59 -16.10 7.57 0.47
CA SER A 59 -17.12 6.71 1.05
C SER A 59 -18.35 7.53 1.48
N VAL A 60 -19.53 7.00 1.16
CA VAL A 60 -20.81 7.55 1.61
C VAL A 60 -21.55 6.55 2.51
N GLY A 61 -21.11 5.28 2.55
CA GLY A 61 -21.61 4.24 3.45
C GLY A 61 -20.77 4.01 4.70
N HIS A 62 -21.39 3.46 5.73
CA HIS A 62 -20.69 2.88 6.87
C HIS A 62 -20.11 1.52 6.47
N ILE A 63 -18.81 1.46 6.23
CA ILE A 63 -18.07 0.21 5.99
C ILE A 63 -17.08 0.05 7.15
N SER A 64 -17.06 -1.11 7.80
CA SER A 64 -16.09 -1.44 8.84
C SER A 64 -14.78 -1.93 8.23
N ILE A 65 -13.65 -1.56 8.85
CA ILE A 65 -12.33 -2.08 8.50
C ILE A 65 -12.07 -3.34 9.33
N PRO A 66 -11.77 -4.50 8.71
CA PRO A 66 -11.42 -5.70 9.46
C PRO A 66 -10.16 -5.51 10.31
N GLN A 67 -10.18 -5.96 11.56
CA GLN A 67 -9.03 -5.87 12.48
C GLN A 67 -7.77 -6.59 11.96
N SER A 68 -7.92 -7.62 11.12
CA SER A 68 -6.77 -8.27 10.45
C SER A 68 -5.95 -7.32 9.58
N ASP A 69 -6.59 -6.28 9.06
CA ASP A 69 -5.98 -5.32 8.16
C ASP A 69 -5.21 -4.23 8.94
N LEU A 70 -5.41 -4.16 10.27
CA LEU A 70 -4.71 -3.26 11.18
C LEU A 70 -3.52 -3.92 11.89
N ARG A 71 -3.20 -5.18 11.53
CA ARG A 71 -2.15 -5.99 12.19
C ARG A 71 -0.79 -5.29 12.25
N TRP A 72 -0.47 -4.49 11.24
CA TRP A 72 0.83 -3.82 11.08
C TRP A 72 0.74 -2.30 11.30
N SER A 73 -0.33 -1.79 11.93
CA SER A 73 -0.57 -0.34 12.08
C SER A 73 0.30 0.37 13.13
N LYS A 74 1.14 -0.35 13.90
CA LYS A 74 1.98 0.23 14.96
C LYS A 74 3.33 -0.50 15.09
N GLN A 75 4.43 0.27 15.02
CA GLN A 75 5.79 -0.18 15.32
C GLN A 75 6.04 -0.23 16.85
N ILE A 76 6.87 -1.16 17.31
CA ILE A 76 7.45 -1.16 18.66
C ILE A 76 8.97 -1.02 18.52
N ASP A 77 9.57 -0.10 19.27
CA ASP A 77 10.97 0.38 19.16
C ASP A 77 12.09 -0.64 19.50
N VAL A 78 11.82 -1.95 19.54
CA VAL A 78 12.82 -2.92 20.02
C VAL A 78 13.30 -3.83 18.89
N GLY A 79 14.32 -3.36 18.15
CA GLY A 79 15.43 -4.13 17.56
C GLY A 79 15.12 -5.32 16.65
N SER A 80 13.86 -5.60 16.38
CA SER A 80 13.36 -6.74 15.65
C SER A 80 12.04 -6.29 15.04
N THR A 81 11.89 -6.47 13.73
CA THR A 81 10.73 -6.13 12.91
C THR A 81 9.51 -7.01 13.23
N HIS A 82 9.21 -7.20 14.52
CA HIS A 82 8.07 -7.94 15.00
C HIS A 82 6.95 -6.95 15.31
N PHE A 83 5.98 -6.85 14.40
CA PHE A 83 4.70 -6.24 14.74
C PHE A 83 3.86 -7.31 15.44
N CYS A 84 3.62 -7.10 16.72
CA CYS A 84 2.71 -7.94 17.48
C CYS A 84 1.27 -7.48 17.23
N SER A 85 0.39 -8.40 16.85
CA SER A 85 -1.05 -8.18 16.87
C SER A 85 -1.47 -7.83 18.30
N ARG A 86 -1.80 -6.58 18.56
CA ARG A 86 -2.40 -6.20 19.84
C ARG A 86 -3.87 -6.59 19.78
N THR A 87 -4.23 -7.67 20.49
CA THR A 87 -5.61 -7.99 20.83
C THR A 87 -6.09 -7.04 21.93
N SER A 88 -6.34 -5.79 21.59
CA SER A 88 -7.24 -4.93 22.37
C SER A 88 -8.55 -4.87 21.60
N HIS A 89 -9.63 -5.34 22.22
CA HIS A 89 -11.01 -5.33 21.73
C HIS A 89 -11.56 -3.89 21.63
N ASP A 90 -10.86 -2.99 20.96
CA ASP A 90 -11.37 -1.65 20.70
C ASP A 90 -12.05 -1.63 19.34
N GLU A 91 -13.25 -1.06 19.36
CA GLU A 91 -14.35 -1.13 18.39
C GLU A 91 -13.93 -1.08 16.91
N ASP A 92 -14.70 -1.76 16.05
CA ASP A 92 -14.54 -1.77 14.60
C ASP A 92 -14.22 -0.37 14.07
N GLN A 93 -13.00 -0.17 13.56
CA GLN A 93 -12.61 1.11 12.98
C GLN A 93 -13.46 1.36 11.74
N LEU A 94 -14.36 2.34 11.82
CA LEU A 94 -15.30 2.67 10.75
C LEU A 94 -14.65 3.60 9.72
N ILE A 95 -14.95 3.36 8.45
CA ILE A 95 -14.60 4.29 7.38
C ILE A 95 -15.35 5.60 7.58
N LEU A 96 -14.62 6.71 7.40
CA LEU A 96 -15.16 8.05 7.51
C LEU A 96 -16.13 8.36 6.37
N ILE A 97 -17.26 8.96 6.73
CA ILE A 97 -18.34 9.30 5.79
C ILE A 97 -18.18 10.73 5.32
N LEU A 98 -18.29 10.93 4.00
CA LEU A 98 -18.15 12.23 3.35
C LEU A 98 -19.06 13.32 3.95
N TYR A 99 -20.26 12.97 4.40
CA TYR A 99 -21.21 13.90 5.01
C TYR A 99 -20.63 14.67 6.21
N ARG A 100 -19.81 14.02 7.05
CA ARG A 100 -19.19 14.67 8.23
C ARG A 100 -18.27 15.84 7.87
N TYR A 101 -17.81 15.91 6.62
CA TYR A 101 -16.85 16.89 6.11
C TYR A 101 -17.50 17.94 5.23
N ILE A 102 -18.82 17.90 5.06
CA ILE A 102 -19.58 18.90 4.32
C ILE A 102 -20.46 19.65 5.33
N MET A 103 -20.19 20.94 5.48
CA MET A 103 -20.98 21.82 6.35
C MET A 103 -22.44 21.86 5.87
N PRO A 104 -23.44 21.75 6.75
CA PRO A 104 -24.86 21.97 6.40
C PRO A 104 -25.11 23.35 5.76
N TRP A 105 -26.18 23.48 4.97
CA TRP A 105 -26.52 24.77 4.35
C TRP A 105 -26.95 25.81 5.39
N GLU A 106 -27.74 25.39 6.38
CA GLU A 106 -28.16 26.26 7.49
C GLU A 106 -26.95 26.92 8.17
N ALA A 107 -25.96 26.10 8.55
CA ALA A 107 -24.72 26.57 9.17
C ALA A 107 -23.93 27.52 8.25
N GLU A 108 -23.87 27.22 6.95
CA GLU A 108 -23.15 28.06 5.99
C GLU A 108 -23.82 29.41 5.73
N PHE A 109 -25.16 29.48 5.74
CA PHE A 109 -25.88 30.75 5.61
C PHE A 109 -25.69 31.64 6.84
N ILE A 110 -25.75 31.06 8.04
CA ILE A 110 -25.49 31.78 9.30
C ILE A 110 -24.06 32.31 9.32
N ASP A 111 -23.08 31.44 9.00
CA ASP A 111 -21.68 31.84 8.94
C ASP A 111 -21.43 32.89 7.85
N SER A 112 -22.08 32.77 6.69
CA SER A 112 -21.98 33.76 5.61
C SER A 112 -22.45 35.14 6.04
N GLN A 113 -23.60 35.24 6.71
CA GLN A 113 -24.11 36.52 7.20
C GLN A 113 -23.11 37.17 8.17
N ARG A 114 -22.58 36.38 9.12
CA ARG A 114 -21.57 36.84 10.08
C ARG A 114 -20.28 37.29 9.40
N VAL A 115 -19.75 36.49 8.48
CA VAL A 115 -18.48 36.74 7.80
C VAL A 115 -18.56 37.98 6.90
N TRP A 116 -19.68 38.18 6.20
CA TRP A 116 -19.87 39.36 5.35
C TRP A 116 -20.15 40.64 6.15
N THR A 117 -20.82 40.57 7.31
CA THR A 117 -20.98 41.74 8.19
C THR A 117 -19.65 42.14 8.83
N GLU A 118 -18.86 41.17 9.30
CA GLU A 118 -17.50 41.41 9.80
C GLU A 118 -16.61 42.03 8.72
N TYR A 119 -16.65 41.51 7.48
CA TYR A 119 -15.91 42.09 6.36
C TYR A 119 -16.33 43.53 6.05
N ALA A 120 -17.63 43.84 6.09
CA ALA A 120 -18.13 45.19 5.86
C ALA A 120 -17.61 46.19 6.92
N LEU A 121 -17.60 45.79 8.19
CA LEU A 121 -17.04 46.58 9.29
C LEU A 121 -15.53 46.79 9.13
N LYS A 122 -14.77 45.71 8.93
CA LYS A 122 -13.31 45.78 8.68
C LYS A 122 -12.98 46.68 7.49
N ARG A 123 -13.79 46.65 6.43
CA ARG A 123 -13.63 47.51 5.25
C ARG A 123 -13.91 48.97 5.57
N GLN A 124 -14.92 49.26 6.38
CA GLN A 124 -15.22 50.61 6.81
C GLN A 124 -14.10 51.18 7.68
N GLU A 125 -13.59 50.39 8.63
CA GLU A 125 -12.46 50.76 9.50
C GLU A 125 -11.15 50.96 8.71
N ALA A 126 -10.86 50.10 7.73
CA ALA A 126 -9.71 50.27 6.86
C ALA A 126 -9.81 51.57 6.06
N ASN A 127 -11.01 51.88 5.53
CA ASN A 127 -11.25 53.13 4.79
C ASN A 127 -11.11 54.37 5.69
N THR A 128 -11.60 54.35 6.95
CA THR A 128 -11.42 55.49 7.88
C THR A 128 -9.96 55.68 8.27
N GLN A 129 -9.18 54.60 8.33
CA GLN A 129 -7.74 54.64 8.54
C GLN A 129 -6.92 54.90 7.27
N ASN A 130 -7.56 55.10 6.10
CA ASN A 130 -6.91 55.19 4.78
C ASN A 130 -5.95 54.01 4.49
N LYS A 131 -6.26 52.83 5.02
CA LYS A 131 -5.54 51.58 4.76
C LYS A 131 -6.31 50.72 3.76
N ARG A 132 -5.58 49.91 3.01
CA ARG A 132 -6.16 48.88 2.16
C ARG A 132 -6.17 47.56 2.92
N LEU A 133 -7.32 46.89 2.96
CA LEU A 133 -7.44 45.52 3.45
C LEU A 133 -6.46 44.59 2.72
N THR A 134 -5.68 43.86 3.50
CA THR A 134 -4.74 42.85 3.03
C THR A 134 -5.31 41.44 3.22
N LEU A 135 -4.58 40.43 2.75
CA LEU A 135 -4.97 39.03 2.91
C LEU A 135 -4.95 38.62 4.39
N ASP A 136 -3.94 39.09 5.13
CA ASP A 136 -3.70 38.78 6.54
C ASP A 136 -4.89 39.21 7.43
N ASP A 137 -5.56 40.31 7.09
CA ASP A 137 -6.72 40.81 7.82
C ASP A 137 -7.96 39.88 7.72
N LEU A 138 -7.95 38.96 6.75
CA LEU A 138 -9.07 38.09 6.38
C LEU A 138 -8.72 36.60 6.41
N GLU A 139 -7.56 36.23 6.95
CA GLU A 139 -7.09 34.84 6.98
C GLU A 139 -8.08 33.91 7.70
N ASP A 140 -8.65 34.36 8.82
CA ASP A 140 -9.63 33.60 9.62
C ASP A 140 -10.93 33.24 8.87
N SER A 141 -11.29 34.06 7.86
CA SER A 141 -12.54 33.93 7.10
C SER A 141 -12.34 33.67 5.61
N TRP A 142 -11.11 33.36 5.21
CA TRP A 142 -10.69 33.23 3.81
C TRP A 142 -11.58 32.28 2.99
N ASP A 143 -11.78 31.06 3.50
CA ASP A 143 -12.57 30.00 2.86
C ASP A 143 -14.07 30.03 3.27
N ARG A 144 -14.56 31.15 3.82
CA ARG A 144 -15.93 31.27 4.36
C ARG A 144 -16.80 32.24 3.56
N GLY A 145 -18.11 32.13 3.78
CA GLY A 145 -19.11 32.97 3.14
C GLY A 145 -19.68 32.42 1.84
N ILE A 146 -20.87 32.91 1.49
CA ILE A 146 -21.53 32.74 0.18
C ILE A 146 -21.91 34.13 -0.32
N PRO A 147 -21.27 34.64 -1.40
CA PRO A 147 -20.08 34.08 -2.05
C PRO A 147 -18.87 33.98 -1.09
N ARG A 148 -17.87 33.15 -1.43
CA ARG A 148 -16.65 33.03 -0.61
C ARG A 148 -15.83 34.33 -0.64
N ILE A 149 -15.24 34.71 0.50
CA ILE A 149 -14.45 35.95 0.62
C ILE A 149 -13.23 35.94 -0.31
N ASP A 150 -12.55 34.80 -0.44
CA ASP A 150 -11.37 34.63 -1.30
C ASP A 150 -11.60 35.08 -2.76
N THR A 151 -12.83 35.02 -3.26
CA THR A 151 -13.20 35.45 -4.61
C THR A 151 -12.89 36.92 -4.89
N LEU A 152 -12.84 37.76 -3.86
CA LEU A 152 -12.51 39.19 -3.96
C LEU A 152 -11.06 39.44 -4.43
N PHE A 153 -10.18 38.45 -4.22
CA PHE A 153 -8.75 38.50 -4.51
C PHE A 153 -8.36 37.77 -5.79
N GLN A 154 -9.35 37.35 -6.60
CA GLN A 154 -9.08 36.74 -7.90
C GLN A 154 -8.41 37.71 -8.88
N LYS A 155 -7.49 37.18 -9.69
CA LYS A 155 -6.77 37.94 -10.74
C LYS A 155 -7.73 38.57 -11.77
N ASP A 156 -8.77 37.82 -12.16
CA ASP A 156 -9.65 38.18 -13.28
C ASP A 156 -10.96 38.86 -12.82
N ARG A 157 -11.06 39.31 -11.56
CA ARG A 157 -12.30 39.85 -10.98
C ARG A 157 -12.93 41.00 -11.80
N HIS A 158 -12.10 41.79 -12.47
CA HIS A 158 -12.55 42.92 -13.29
C HIS A 158 -13.26 42.45 -14.56
N VAL A 159 -12.86 41.31 -15.12
CA VAL A 159 -13.53 40.68 -16.27
C VAL A 159 -14.82 40.00 -15.84
N LEU A 160 -14.79 39.30 -14.69
CA LEU A 160 -15.95 38.60 -14.14
C LEU A 160 -17.11 39.54 -13.77
N ALA A 161 -16.84 40.83 -13.54
CA ALA A 161 -17.89 41.82 -13.32
C ALA A 161 -18.87 41.95 -14.50
N TYR A 162 -18.41 41.67 -15.73
CA TYR A 162 -19.20 41.72 -16.96
C TYR A 162 -19.87 40.39 -17.30
N ASP A 163 -19.47 39.29 -16.65
CA ASP A 163 -20.02 37.96 -16.84
C ASP A 163 -21.36 37.84 -16.09
N LYS A 164 -22.45 38.25 -16.74
CA LYS A 164 -23.82 38.19 -16.21
C LYS A 164 -24.52 36.93 -16.69
N GLU A 165 -25.50 36.47 -15.91
CA GLU A 165 -26.35 35.30 -16.26
C GLU A 165 -25.60 33.97 -16.46
N TRP A 166 -24.37 33.87 -15.95
CA TRP A 166 -23.52 32.68 -16.06
C TRP A 166 -24.12 31.38 -15.49
N ARG A 167 -25.20 31.45 -14.70
CA ARG A 167 -25.90 30.28 -14.12
C ARG A 167 -26.76 29.52 -15.14
N ILE A 168 -27.02 30.07 -16.33
CA ILE A 168 -27.89 29.45 -17.35
C ILE A 168 -27.08 28.52 -18.27
N LEU A 169 -26.36 27.57 -17.68
CA LEU A 169 -25.54 26.58 -18.40
C LEU A 169 -26.07 25.15 -18.19
N LYS A 170 -26.02 24.32 -19.23
CA LYS A 170 -26.53 22.94 -19.20
C LYS A 170 -25.42 21.89 -19.24
N GLU A 171 -25.70 20.77 -18.56
CA GLU A 171 -24.93 19.50 -18.49
C GLU A 171 -23.59 19.52 -17.74
N ASN A 172 -23.63 19.72 -16.42
CA ASN A 172 -22.52 19.44 -15.50
C ASN A 172 -23.09 19.04 -14.12
N PRO A 173 -22.53 18.07 -13.38
CA PRO A 173 -22.90 17.81 -11.99
C PRO A 173 -22.88 19.05 -11.07
N PHE A 174 -22.05 20.05 -11.39
CA PHE A 174 -21.95 21.34 -10.70
C PHE A 174 -22.65 22.48 -11.44
N TRP A 175 -23.73 22.20 -12.17
CA TRP A 175 -24.51 23.20 -12.94
C TRP A 175 -24.98 24.41 -12.11
N TRP A 176 -25.11 24.26 -10.80
CA TRP A 176 -25.65 25.27 -9.88
C TRP A 176 -24.61 26.26 -9.34
N THR A 177 -23.31 26.01 -9.54
CA THR A 177 -22.23 26.82 -8.96
C THR A 177 -21.05 27.01 -9.92
N HIS A 178 -20.32 28.09 -9.75
CA HIS A 178 -19.08 28.32 -10.49
C HIS A 178 -17.99 28.85 -9.57
N GLN A 179 -16.84 28.18 -9.51
CA GLN A 179 -15.76 28.51 -8.57
C GLN A 179 -15.23 29.94 -8.73
N ARG A 180 -15.31 30.53 -9.93
CA ARG A 180 -14.90 31.93 -10.11
C ARG A 180 -15.86 32.94 -9.48
N HIS A 181 -17.15 32.61 -9.39
CA HIS A 181 -18.17 33.53 -8.87
C HIS A 181 -18.55 33.22 -7.42
N ASP A 182 -18.76 31.95 -7.09
CA ASP A 182 -19.18 31.52 -5.75
C ASP A 182 -17.99 31.16 -4.85
N GLY A 183 -16.82 30.85 -5.43
CA GLY A 183 -15.68 30.23 -4.73
C GLY A 183 -15.83 28.72 -4.56
N LYS A 184 -14.89 28.09 -3.87
CA LYS A 184 -14.93 26.65 -3.59
C LYS A 184 -15.81 26.37 -2.35
N LEU A 185 -17.00 25.81 -2.57
CA LEU A 185 -18.01 25.63 -1.53
C LEU A 185 -17.82 24.40 -0.63
N TRP A 186 -16.72 23.65 -0.78
CA TRP A 186 -16.39 22.50 0.05
C TRP A 186 -14.87 22.30 0.15
N ASN A 187 -14.41 21.81 1.30
CA ASN A 187 -13.02 21.43 1.52
C ASN A 187 -12.96 20.02 2.11
N LEU A 188 -12.24 19.11 1.44
CA LEU A 188 -12.12 17.70 1.81
C LEU A 188 -10.67 17.32 2.19
N ASN A 189 -9.81 18.30 2.48
CA ASN A 189 -8.44 18.05 2.89
C ASN A 189 -8.39 17.29 4.23
N ASN A 190 -9.29 17.62 5.16
CA ASN A 190 -9.41 16.92 6.44
C ASN A 190 -9.93 15.49 6.23
N TYR A 191 -10.91 15.28 5.34
CA TYR A 191 -11.41 13.95 5.01
C TYR A 191 -10.27 13.01 4.60
N ARG A 192 -9.39 13.50 3.75
CA ARG A 192 -8.23 12.75 3.27
C ARG A 192 -7.23 12.44 4.39
N THR A 193 -6.93 13.42 5.23
CA THR A 193 -5.97 13.28 6.33
C THR A 193 -6.49 12.29 7.36
N ASP A 194 -7.74 12.44 7.76
CA ASP A 194 -8.41 11.58 8.72
C ASP A 194 -8.62 10.18 8.14
N MET A 195 -8.92 10.05 6.83
CA MET A 195 -9.02 8.74 6.17
C MET A 195 -7.69 7.98 6.23
N THR A 196 -6.59 8.70 6.03
CA THR A 196 -5.26 8.11 6.11
C THR A 196 -4.98 7.58 7.52
N GLN A 197 -5.35 8.33 8.55
CA GLN A 197 -5.23 7.89 9.94
C GLN A 197 -6.20 6.73 10.26
N ALA A 198 -7.43 6.79 9.75
CA ALA A 198 -8.44 5.74 9.92
C ALA A 198 -8.02 4.41 9.28
N LEU A 199 -7.16 4.44 8.27
CA LEU A 199 -6.60 3.26 7.62
C LEU A 199 -5.31 2.73 8.30
N GLY A 200 -4.88 3.34 9.41
CA GLY A 200 -3.68 2.94 10.15
C GLY A 200 -2.47 3.86 9.99
N GLY A 201 -2.60 4.99 9.28
CA GLY A 201 -1.51 5.95 9.07
C GLY A 201 -0.60 5.61 7.88
N VAL A 202 0.48 6.39 7.72
CA VAL A 202 1.51 6.16 6.70
C VAL A 202 2.84 6.01 7.41
N GLU A 203 3.53 4.91 7.18
CA GLU A 203 4.83 4.65 7.82
C GLU A 203 6.00 5.33 7.07
N GLU A 204 5.87 5.62 5.76
CA GLU A 204 6.86 6.41 5.01
C GLU A 204 6.24 7.24 3.87
N LYS A 205 6.82 8.43 3.62
CA LYS A 205 6.36 9.36 2.57
C LYS A 205 6.66 8.79 1.19
N ALA A 206 5.63 8.38 0.46
CA ALA A 206 5.74 8.03 -0.95
C ALA A 206 6.13 9.26 -1.81
N SER A 207 7.16 9.10 -2.64
CA SER A 207 7.51 10.06 -3.68
C SER A 207 6.53 9.94 -4.85
N GLY A 208 5.84 11.03 -5.19
CA GLY A 208 4.88 11.07 -6.29
C GLY A 208 5.52 10.78 -7.65
N PHE A 209 4.85 9.99 -8.48
CA PHE A 209 5.20 9.77 -9.87
C PHE A 209 4.35 10.68 -10.77
N GLU A 210 5.00 11.46 -11.64
CA GLU A 210 4.35 12.36 -12.60
C GLU A 210 3.95 11.64 -13.90
N GLU A 211 2.72 11.92 -14.34
CA GLU A 211 2.20 11.52 -15.64
C GLU A 211 2.84 12.36 -16.77
N SER A 212 3.80 11.78 -17.49
CA SER A 212 4.09 12.21 -18.87
C SER A 212 3.70 11.07 -19.82
N ILE A 213 3.14 11.41 -20.99
CA ILE A 213 2.52 10.54 -22.01
C ILE A 213 0.98 10.60 -21.99
N ARG A 214 0.46 11.76 -22.39
CA ARG A 214 -0.71 11.85 -23.27
C ARG A 214 -0.25 12.65 -24.50
N TRP A 215 -0.96 12.57 -25.63
CA TRP A 215 -0.67 13.30 -26.89
C TRP A 215 0.16 12.59 -27.96
N LYS A 216 -0.10 11.29 -28.22
CA LYS A 216 0.11 10.69 -29.56
C LYS A 216 -1.23 10.25 -30.16
N LYS A 217 -1.42 10.43 -31.47
CA LYS A 217 -2.58 9.88 -32.21
C LYS A 217 -2.48 8.35 -32.18
N LEU A 218 -3.37 7.71 -31.43
CA LEU A 218 -3.46 6.27 -31.24
C LEU A 218 -4.78 5.77 -31.81
N THR A 219 -4.78 4.53 -32.32
CA THR A 219 -6.02 3.82 -32.70
C THR A 219 -6.84 3.47 -31.45
N ASN A 220 -8.14 3.17 -31.62
CA ASN A 220 -9.00 2.80 -30.50
C ASN A 220 -8.52 1.52 -29.77
N ALA A 221 -7.92 0.58 -30.48
CA ALA A 221 -7.30 -0.61 -29.89
C ALA A 221 -6.05 -0.25 -29.06
N GLN A 222 -5.18 0.62 -29.58
CA GLN A 222 -4.01 1.10 -28.83
C GLN A 222 -4.40 1.90 -27.58
N ARG A 223 -5.52 2.65 -27.63
CA ARG A 223 -6.08 3.33 -26.46
C ARG A 223 -6.61 2.35 -25.43
N SER A 224 -7.26 1.26 -25.84
CA SER A 224 -7.70 0.23 -24.89
C SER A 224 -6.54 -0.46 -24.19
N ASP A 225 -5.41 -0.64 -24.88
CA ASP A 225 -4.19 -1.21 -24.29
C ASP A 225 -3.49 -0.23 -23.35
N LEU A 226 -3.42 1.07 -23.70
CA LEU A 226 -2.87 2.11 -22.82
C LEU A 226 -3.68 2.24 -21.52
N ASN A 227 -5.01 2.07 -21.59
CA ASN A 227 -5.88 2.08 -20.42
C ASN A 227 -5.62 0.90 -19.46
N GLN A 228 -4.89 -0.14 -19.89
CA GLN A 228 -4.48 -1.22 -19.00
C GLN A 228 -3.24 -0.88 -18.17
N VAL A 229 -2.43 0.12 -18.56
CA VAL A 229 -1.17 0.45 -17.87
C VAL A 229 -1.42 0.94 -16.44
N PRO A 230 -2.33 1.90 -16.18
CA PRO A 230 -2.65 2.32 -14.81
C PRO A 230 -3.20 1.16 -13.97
N ASN A 231 -4.00 0.28 -14.56
CA ASN A 231 -4.55 -0.88 -13.87
C ASN A 231 -3.47 -1.91 -13.51
N ARG A 232 -2.46 -2.11 -14.36
CA ARG A 232 -1.30 -2.96 -14.07
C ARG A 232 -0.50 -2.39 -12.91
N HIS A 233 -0.24 -1.08 -12.91
CA HIS A 233 0.43 -0.41 -11.80
C HIS A 233 -0.35 -0.59 -10.49
N PHE A 234 -1.65 -0.32 -10.51
CA PHE A 234 -2.52 -0.47 -9.34
C PHE A 234 -2.52 -1.91 -8.80
N THR A 235 -2.68 -2.91 -9.67
CA THR A 235 -2.66 -4.33 -9.25
C THR A 235 -1.27 -4.75 -8.76
N SER A 236 -0.19 -4.21 -9.32
CA SER A 236 1.17 -4.50 -8.87
C SER A 236 1.46 -3.88 -7.50
N TRP A 237 1.05 -2.63 -7.28
CA TRP A 237 1.19 -1.93 -6.00
C TRP A 237 0.47 -2.67 -4.87
N TRP A 238 -0.81 -2.98 -5.08
CA TRP A 238 -1.62 -3.73 -4.11
C TRP A 238 -1.43 -5.26 -4.19
N SER A 239 -0.36 -5.74 -4.83
CA SER A 239 -0.18 -7.18 -5.08
C SER A 239 -0.09 -8.05 -3.83
N PRO A 240 0.56 -7.64 -2.72
CA PRO A 240 0.60 -8.47 -1.51
C PRO A 240 -0.78 -8.68 -0.86
N THR A 241 -1.71 -7.75 -1.05
CA THR A 241 -3.09 -7.85 -0.56
C THR A 241 -4.01 -8.57 -1.56
N ILE A 242 -3.86 -8.28 -2.87
CA ILE A 242 -4.69 -8.86 -3.93
C ILE A 242 -4.36 -10.35 -4.18
N ASP A 243 -3.11 -10.76 -4.00
CA ASP A 243 -2.63 -12.13 -4.21
C ASP A 243 -2.40 -12.91 -2.90
N ARG A 244 -3.16 -12.54 -1.86
CA ARG A 244 -3.05 -13.13 -0.53
C ARG A 244 -3.37 -14.62 -0.49
N ALA A 245 -2.75 -15.35 0.44
CA ALA A 245 -2.97 -16.77 0.68
C ALA A 245 -4.29 -17.07 1.40
N ASN A 246 -4.81 -16.14 2.23
CA ASN A 246 -6.08 -16.32 2.92
C ASN A 246 -7.27 -16.10 1.96
N VAL A 247 -7.51 -17.10 1.11
CA VAL A 247 -8.57 -17.12 0.12
C VAL A 247 -9.54 -18.27 0.41
N TYR A 248 -10.84 -17.99 0.39
CA TYR A 248 -11.87 -18.99 0.68
C TYR A 248 -11.84 -20.17 -0.30
N VAL A 249 -11.60 -19.91 -1.58
CA VAL A 249 -11.44 -20.92 -2.64
C VAL A 249 -10.43 -20.41 -3.66
N GLY A 250 -9.41 -21.20 -3.97
CA GLY A 250 -8.44 -20.89 -5.01
C GLY A 250 -7.37 -21.95 -5.15
N PHE A 251 -7.12 -22.40 -6.37
CA PHE A 251 -5.94 -23.22 -6.65
C PHE A 251 -4.70 -22.33 -6.65
N GLN A 252 -3.73 -22.72 -5.84
CA GLN A 252 -2.41 -22.12 -5.80
C GLN A 252 -1.61 -22.60 -7.01
N VAL A 253 -1.11 -21.67 -7.82
CA VAL A 253 -0.31 -21.99 -9.01
C VAL A 253 1.03 -21.29 -8.92
N GLN A 254 2.10 -22.06 -9.03
CA GLN A 254 3.44 -21.51 -9.09
C GLN A 254 3.71 -20.90 -10.48
N LEU A 255 4.31 -19.71 -10.52
CA LEU A 255 4.75 -19.08 -11.75
C LEU A 255 6.06 -19.69 -12.25
N ASN A 256 6.12 -19.92 -13.56
CA ASN A 256 7.28 -20.54 -14.22
C ASN A 256 8.58 -19.80 -13.88
N PHE A 257 9.61 -20.56 -13.52
CA PHE A 257 10.96 -20.08 -13.19
C PHE A 257 11.07 -19.13 -11.98
N THR A 258 10.03 -19.06 -11.14
CA THR A 258 10.03 -18.24 -9.92
C THR A 258 9.45 -19.03 -8.76
N GLY A 259 9.78 -18.65 -7.53
CA GLY A 259 9.17 -19.20 -6.32
C GLY A 259 7.82 -18.58 -5.96
N ILE A 260 7.21 -17.83 -6.88
CA ILE A 260 6.00 -17.05 -6.63
C ILE A 260 4.79 -17.93 -6.85
N PHE A 261 3.92 -17.97 -5.86
CA PHE A 261 2.64 -18.62 -5.95
C PHE A 261 1.55 -17.58 -6.14
N MET A 262 0.76 -17.75 -7.20
CA MET A 262 -0.45 -16.97 -7.39
C MET A 262 -1.65 -17.74 -6.86
N HIS A 263 -2.44 -17.07 -6.03
CA HIS A 263 -3.69 -17.59 -5.55
C HIS A 263 -4.76 -17.13 -6.55
N GLY A 264 -5.23 -18.02 -7.44
CA GLY A 264 -6.24 -17.68 -8.45
C GLY A 264 -5.71 -16.96 -9.72
N LYS A 265 -6.63 -16.67 -10.65
CA LYS A 265 -6.29 -16.15 -11.99
C LYS A 265 -6.40 -14.62 -12.03
N ILE A 266 -5.28 -13.92 -11.81
CA ILE A 266 -5.19 -12.45 -11.95
C ILE A 266 -4.23 -12.11 -13.11
N PRO A 267 -4.74 -11.92 -14.34
CA PRO A 267 -3.88 -11.77 -15.52
C PRO A 267 -2.98 -10.52 -15.49
N THR A 268 -3.49 -9.40 -15.00
CA THR A 268 -2.74 -8.13 -14.91
C THR A 268 -1.55 -8.24 -13.96
N LEU A 269 -1.73 -8.92 -12.83
CA LEU A 269 -0.65 -9.20 -11.88
C LEU A 269 0.37 -10.15 -12.50
N LYS A 270 -0.09 -11.24 -13.11
CA LYS A 270 0.79 -12.24 -13.74
C LYS A 270 1.74 -11.60 -14.76
N ILE A 271 1.22 -10.70 -15.61
CA ILE A 271 2.03 -9.97 -16.60
C ILE A 271 3.11 -9.14 -15.89
N SER A 272 2.72 -8.36 -14.87
CA SER A 272 3.64 -7.48 -14.14
C SER A 272 4.77 -8.27 -13.46
N VAL A 273 4.42 -9.38 -12.80
CA VAL A 273 5.39 -10.25 -12.11
C VAL A 273 6.36 -10.92 -13.10
N ILE A 274 5.86 -11.41 -14.24
CA ILE A 274 6.71 -12.00 -15.29
C ILE A 274 7.67 -10.94 -15.86
N GLN A 275 7.23 -9.70 -16.01
CA GLN A 275 8.09 -8.60 -16.48
C GLN A 275 9.18 -8.25 -15.47
N ILE A 276 8.86 -8.24 -14.17
CA ILE A 276 9.86 -8.02 -13.10
C ILE A 276 10.91 -9.13 -13.12
N PHE A 277 10.49 -10.40 -13.09
CA PHE A 277 11.39 -11.55 -13.00
C PHE A 277 11.88 -12.10 -14.37
N ARG A 278 11.85 -11.25 -15.41
CA ARG A 278 12.31 -11.61 -16.75
C ARG A 278 13.79 -11.97 -16.78
N ALA A 279 14.23 -12.66 -17.83
CA ALA A 279 15.63 -13.03 -18.04
C ALA A 279 16.27 -13.80 -16.85
N HIS A 280 15.47 -14.70 -16.24
CA HIS A 280 15.85 -15.55 -15.11
C HIS A 280 16.32 -14.79 -13.88
N LEU A 281 15.74 -13.62 -13.59
CA LEU A 281 16.15 -12.78 -12.46
C LEU A 281 16.10 -13.53 -11.11
N TRP A 282 15.08 -14.36 -10.88
CA TRP A 282 14.96 -15.16 -9.65
C TRP A 282 16.19 -16.06 -9.41
N LEU A 283 16.64 -16.74 -10.46
CA LEU A 283 17.82 -17.60 -10.40
C LEU A 283 19.08 -16.75 -10.15
N LYS A 284 19.21 -15.64 -10.89
CA LYS A 284 20.36 -14.72 -10.79
C LYS A 284 20.50 -14.11 -9.40
N ILE A 285 19.39 -13.70 -8.77
CA ILE A 285 19.40 -13.17 -7.39
C ILE A 285 19.97 -14.22 -6.44
N ARG A 286 19.44 -15.46 -6.48
CA ARG A 286 19.94 -16.53 -5.61
C ARG A 286 21.42 -16.83 -5.87
N GLU A 287 21.81 -16.95 -7.14
CA GLU A 287 23.20 -17.24 -7.50
C GLU A 287 24.15 -16.12 -7.08
N SER A 288 23.73 -14.85 -7.19
CA SER A 288 24.48 -13.70 -6.69
C SER A 288 24.66 -13.79 -5.18
N VAL A 289 23.57 -13.95 -4.41
CA VAL A 289 23.65 -14.05 -2.95
C VAL A 289 24.57 -15.20 -2.51
N VAL A 290 24.48 -16.37 -3.16
CA VAL A 290 25.36 -17.51 -2.86
C VAL A 290 26.82 -17.18 -3.16
N LEU A 291 27.10 -16.49 -4.28
CA LEU A 291 28.47 -16.08 -4.61
C LEU A 291 29.02 -15.05 -3.63
N ASP A 292 28.21 -14.06 -3.26
CA ASP A 292 28.60 -13.02 -2.31
C ASP A 292 28.87 -13.63 -0.92
N LEU A 293 28.05 -14.58 -0.48
CA LEU A 293 28.30 -15.35 0.75
C LEU A 293 29.60 -16.16 0.66
N CYS A 294 29.87 -16.85 -0.46
CA CYS A 294 31.14 -17.55 -0.64
C CYS A 294 32.33 -16.60 -0.50
N GLN A 295 32.28 -15.42 -1.13
CA GLN A 295 33.34 -14.43 -1.04
C GLN A 295 33.57 -13.93 0.39
N VAL A 296 32.50 -13.76 1.16
CA VAL A 296 32.61 -13.39 2.58
C VAL A 296 33.27 -14.49 3.40
N PHE A 297 32.86 -15.76 3.21
CA PHE A 297 33.50 -16.88 3.92
C PHE A 297 34.95 -17.12 3.49
N ASP A 298 35.29 -16.88 2.22
CA ASP A 298 36.67 -16.97 1.70
C ASP A 298 37.59 -15.91 2.33
N GLN A 299 37.05 -14.76 2.78
CA GLN A 299 37.81 -13.72 3.47
C GLN A 299 38.05 -14.05 4.96
N GLU A 300 37.19 -14.88 5.55
CA GLU A 300 37.17 -15.17 6.99
C GLU A 300 37.60 -16.60 7.33
N LEU A 301 38.39 -17.24 6.44
CA LEU A 301 38.84 -18.64 6.61
C LEU A 301 39.60 -18.86 7.92
N ASP A 302 40.61 -18.03 8.18
CA ASP A 302 41.48 -18.16 9.35
C ASP A 302 40.72 -17.87 10.65
N ALA A 303 39.85 -16.86 10.64
CA ALA A 303 39.10 -16.44 11.82
C ALA A 303 38.04 -17.47 12.26
N LEU A 304 37.46 -18.19 11.29
CA LEU A 304 36.42 -19.20 11.52
C LEU A 304 36.94 -20.64 11.54
N GLU A 305 38.26 -20.85 11.40
CA GLU A 305 38.90 -22.16 11.31
C GLU A 305 38.31 -23.04 10.18
N VAL A 306 38.05 -22.42 9.02
CA VAL A 306 37.53 -23.09 7.82
C VAL A 306 38.72 -23.53 6.95
N GLU A 307 38.78 -24.81 6.61
CA GLU A 307 39.78 -25.35 5.68
C GLU A 307 39.45 -24.95 4.24
N THR A 308 38.20 -25.17 3.81
CA THR A 308 37.74 -24.86 2.47
C THR A 308 36.27 -24.46 2.44
N VAL A 309 35.94 -23.49 1.57
CA VAL A 309 34.58 -23.10 1.21
C VAL A 309 34.25 -23.70 -0.15
N GLN A 310 33.35 -24.67 -0.18
CA GLN A 310 32.93 -25.33 -1.42
C GLN A 310 31.53 -24.86 -1.82
N LYS A 311 31.44 -24.19 -2.98
CA LYS A 311 30.16 -23.94 -3.63
C LYS A 311 29.67 -25.20 -4.34
N GLU A 312 28.47 -25.65 -4.01
CA GLU A 312 27.89 -26.84 -4.62
C GLU A 312 27.42 -26.60 -6.07
N THR A 313 27.60 -27.61 -6.92
CA THR A 313 27.08 -27.56 -8.30
C THR A 313 25.62 -27.98 -8.30
N ILE A 314 24.73 -27.01 -8.38
CA ILE A 314 23.30 -27.25 -8.17
C ILE A 314 22.51 -27.12 -9.46
N HIS A 315 21.50 -27.97 -9.59
CA HIS A 315 20.54 -27.89 -10.68
C HIS A 315 19.80 -26.54 -10.68
N ARG A 316 19.72 -25.88 -11.83
CA ARG A 316 19.13 -24.53 -11.99
C ARG A 316 17.71 -24.40 -11.41
N ARG A 317 16.92 -25.48 -11.45
CA ARG A 317 15.53 -25.49 -10.95
C ARG A 317 15.41 -25.45 -9.43
N LYS A 318 16.49 -25.70 -8.68
CA LYS A 318 16.49 -25.67 -7.20
C LYS A 318 16.03 -24.33 -6.66
N SER A 319 16.43 -23.23 -7.33
CA SER A 319 16.11 -21.85 -6.94
C SER A 319 14.63 -21.58 -6.72
N TYR A 320 13.75 -22.26 -7.45
CA TYR A 320 12.30 -22.11 -7.35
C TYR A 320 11.61 -23.44 -6.98
N LYS A 321 12.35 -24.44 -6.52
CA LYS A 321 11.76 -25.67 -5.99
C LYS A 321 11.46 -25.47 -4.50
N MET A 322 10.19 -25.60 -4.12
CA MET A 322 9.72 -25.24 -2.77
C MET A 322 9.42 -26.44 -1.87
N ASN A 323 9.41 -27.65 -2.44
CA ASN A 323 9.11 -28.90 -1.73
C ASN A 323 10.36 -29.63 -1.21
N SER A 324 11.51 -29.47 -1.85
CA SER A 324 12.77 -29.99 -1.34
C SER A 324 13.94 -29.13 -1.77
N SER A 325 15.03 -29.19 -1.00
CA SER A 325 16.24 -28.40 -1.23
C SER A 325 17.49 -29.27 -1.03
N CYS A 326 18.65 -28.67 -1.32
CA CYS A 326 19.99 -29.22 -1.07
C CYS A 326 20.89 -28.09 -0.57
N ALA A 327 22.10 -28.38 -0.10
CA ALA A 327 23.06 -27.34 0.28
C ALA A 327 23.43 -26.44 -0.93
N ASP A 328 23.69 -25.15 -0.66
CA ASP A 328 24.30 -24.21 -1.62
C ASP A 328 25.81 -24.09 -1.44
N ILE A 329 26.24 -24.00 -0.18
CA ILE A 329 27.64 -23.88 0.22
C ILE A 329 27.90 -24.94 1.28
N LEU A 330 29.07 -25.56 1.21
CA LEU A 330 29.58 -26.49 2.20
C LEU A 330 30.90 -25.97 2.75
N LEU A 331 30.98 -25.79 4.05
CA LEU A 331 32.19 -25.42 4.76
C LEU A 331 32.81 -26.68 5.37
N PHE A 332 34.12 -26.83 5.22
CA PHE A 332 34.90 -27.87 5.86
C PHE A 332 35.71 -27.25 6.99
N ALA A 333 35.56 -27.77 8.21
CA ALA A 333 36.31 -27.30 9.37
C ALA A 333 37.76 -27.80 9.30
N ALA A 334 38.72 -26.97 9.71
CA ALA A 334 40.13 -27.39 9.81
C ALA A 334 40.35 -28.51 10.84
N TYR A 335 39.49 -28.59 11.86
CA TYR A 335 39.46 -29.69 12.83
C TYR A 335 38.02 -30.12 13.14
N LYS A 336 37.36 -29.47 14.10
CA LYS A 336 35.97 -29.75 14.50
C LYS A 336 35.34 -28.49 15.08
N TRP A 337 34.14 -28.15 14.63
CA TRP A 337 33.33 -27.12 15.27
C TRP A 337 32.42 -27.73 16.32
N ASN A 338 32.42 -27.14 17.51
CA ASN A 338 31.35 -27.35 18.48
C ASN A 338 30.15 -26.51 18.04
N THR A 339 29.01 -27.15 17.82
CA THR A 339 27.82 -26.52 17.26
C THR A 339 26.73 -26.35 18.31
N SER A 340 25.96 -25.26 18.21
CA SER A 340 24.80 -25.03 19.06
C SER A 340 23.57 -25.79 18.55
N LYS A 341 22.52 -25.80 19.38
CA LYS A 341 21.17 -26.19 18.91
C LYS A 341 20.67 -25.17 17.89
N PRO A 342 19.78 -25.57 16.95
CA PRO A 342 19.19 -24.64 15.99
C PRO A 342 18.47 -23.48 16.71
N SER A 343 18.94 -22.25 16.45
CA SER A 343 18.39 -21.00 16.95
C SER A 343 18.12 -20.03 15.79
N LEU A 344 17.49 -18.89 16.08
CA LEU A 344 17.25 -17.84 15.08
C LEU A 344 18.45 -16.90 14.98
N LEU A 345 18.63 -16.26 13.83
CA LEU A 345 19.75 -15.34 13.58
C LEU A 345 19.85 -14.18 14.60
N ALA A 346 18.71 -13.73 15.13
CA ALA A 346 18.64 -12.62 16.09
C ALA A 346 18.73 -13.07 17.55
N ASP A 347 18.79 -14.38 17.82
CA ASP A 347 18.97 -14.89 19.17
C ASP A 347 20.41 -14.63 19.63
N SER A 348 20.59 -14.23 20.90
CA SER A 348 21.89 -13.82 21.45
C SER A 348 22.46 -14.80 22.48
N LYS A 349 21.70 -15.84 22.85
CA LYS A 349 22.03 -16.75 23.95
C LYS A 349 22.18 -18.18 23.45
N ASP A 350 23.11 -18.37 22.52
CA ASP A 350 23.45 -19.69 22.03
C ASP A 350 24.28 -20.46 23.06
N VAL A 351 23.85 -21.69 23.33
CA VAL A 351 24.62 -22.65 24.12
C VAL A 351 25.25 -23.63 23.15
N ILE A 352 26.58 -23.66 23.12
CA ILE A 352 27.36 -24.60 22.33
C ILE A 352 27.26 -25.97 23.02
N ASP A 353 26.65 -26.94 22.34
CA ASP A 353 26.52 -28.31 22.83
C ASP A 353 27.80 -29.12 22.55
N ASN A 354 27.91 -30.32 23.12
CA ASN A 354 29.00 -31.27 22.82
C ASN A 354 28.88 -31.91 21.42
N THR A 355 27.95 -31.45 20.56
CA THR A 355 27.81 -31.91 19.18
C THR A 355 28.89 -31.29 18.32
N THR A 356 29.83 -32.13 17.87
CA THR A 356 30.90 -31.74 16.96
C THR A 356 30.54 -32.04 15.51
N SER A 357 30.96 -31.16 14.59
CA SER A 357 30.81 -31.38 13.15
C SER A 357 32.05 -30.91 12.38
N GLU A 358 32.37 -31.65 11.33
CA GLU A 358 33.45 -31.33 10.39
C GLU A 358 32.91 -30.63 9.13
N LYS A 359 31.59 -30.69 8.91
CA LYS A 359 30.93 -30.15 7.71
C LYS A 359 29.75 -29.27 8.10
N TYR A 360 29.69 -28.07 7.57
CA TYR A 360 28.58 -27.15 7.81
C TYR A 360 27.96 -26.68 6.50
N TRP A 361 26.67 -26.96 6.31
CA TRP A 361 25.97 -26.58 5.07
C TRP A 361 25.20 -25.27 5.22
N ILE A 362 25.12 -24.51 4.13
CA ILE A 362 24.34 -23.28 4.04
C ILE A 362 23.36 -23.43 2.88
N GLY A 363 22.07 -23.18 3.14
CA GLY A 363 21.02 -23.15 2.13
C GLY A 363 20.39 -21.76 2.02
N VAL A 364 20.25 -21.24 0.80
CA VAL A 364 19.61 -19.95 0.51
C VAL A 364 18.24 -20.18 -0.13
N GLN A 365 17.18 -19.75 0.55
CA GLN A 365 15.80 -19.88 0.10
C GLN A 365 15.18 -18.51 -0.16
N LEU A 366 14.95 -18.21 -1.43
CA LEU A 366 14.17 -17.05 -1.83
C LEU A 366 12.68 -17.32 -1.63
N ARG A 367 11.93 -16.30 -1.23
CA ARG A 367 10.46 -16.31 -1.21
C ARG A 367 9.91 -14.96 -1.67
N ARG A 368 8.62 -14.94 -1.91
CA ARG A 368 7.84 -13.72 -2.05
C ARG A 368 6.64 -13.84 -1.13
N GLY A 369 6.64 -13.12 -0.03
CA GLY A 369 5.55 -13.07 0.92
C GLY A 369 4.34 -12.32 0.37
N ASP A 370 3.22 -12.49 1.05
CA ASP A 370 2.00 -11.71 0.88
C ASP A 370 1.63 -11.00 2.19
N TYR A 371 0.51 -10.29 2.23
CA TYR A 371 0.09 -9.57 3.44
C TYR A 371 -0.14 -10.51 4.65
N ASP A 372 -0.55 -11.76 4.40
CA ASP A 372 -0.86 -12.73 5.46
C ASP A 372 0.41 -13.45 5.97
N SER A 373 1.39 -13.68 5.09
CA SER A 373 2.58 -14.51 5.30
C SER A 373 3.83 -13.85 4.71
N HIS A 374 4.38 -12.88 5.45
CA HIS A 374 5.67 -12.23 5.17
C HIS A 374 6.69 -12.35 6.32
N ASP A 375 6.33 -12.97 7.45
CA ASP A 375 7.29 -13.29 8.53
C ASP A 375 8.35 -14.28 8.03
N VAL A 376 9.56 -13.78 7.79
CA VAL A 376 10.68 -14.55 7.22
C VAL A 376 11.33 -15.47 8.24
N VAL A 377 11.26 -15.12 9.52
CA VAL A 377 11.85 -15.88 10.62
C VAL A 377 11.06 -17.18 10.81
N CYS A 378 9.73 -17.06 10.91
CA CYS A 378 8.84 -18.22 10.97
C CYS A 378 8.98 -19.10 9.72
N TYR A 379 9.09 -18.49 8.54
CA TYR A 379 9.28 -19.22 7.28
C TYR A 379 10.60 -20.00 7.25
N ALA A 380 11.73 -19.35 7.58
CA ALA A 380 13.05 -19.97 7.57
C ALA A 380 13.12 -21.15 8.54
N ARG A 381 12.60 -20.99 9.76
CA ARG A 381 12.50 -22.06 10.76
C ARG A 381 11.64 -23.23 10.25
N ALA A 382 10.45 -22.95 9.72
CA ALA A 382 9.57 -24.00 9.21
C ALA A 382 10.22 -24.78 8.06
N LYS A 383 10.90 -24.08 7.13
CA LYS A 383 11.61 -24.72 6.01
C LYS A 383 12.84 -25.50 6.46
N PHE A 384 13.63 -24.97 7.40
CA PHE A 384 14.74 -25.68 8.01
C PHE A 384 14.27 -27.03 8.58
N LEU A 385 13.28 -27.00 9.48
CA LEU A 385 12.75 -28.22 10.10
C LEU A 385 12.17 -29.19 9.07
N THR A 386 11.44 -28.70 8.07
CA THR A 386 10.87 -29.54 7.00
C THR A 386 11.98 -30.22 6.20
N TYR A 387 13.02 -29.48 5.78
CA TYR A 387 14.08 -30.03 4.93
C TYR A 387 15.11 -30.88 5.67
N THR A 388 15.24 -30.75 6.99
CA THR A 388 16.12 -31.62 7.78
C THR A 388 15.41 -32.90 8.25
N THR A 389 14.08 -32.92 8.30
CA THR A 389 13.29 -34.09 8.73
C THR A 389 12.76 -34.93 7.55
N ASP A 390 12.47 -34.30 6.41
CA ASP A 390 11.98 -35.00 5.22
C ASP A 390 13.11 -35.72 4.46
N LYS A 391 12.84 -36.96 4.04
CA LYS A 391 13.78 -37.80 3.27
C LYS A 391 14.00 -37.33 1.83
N MET A 392 13.16 -36.41 1.32
CA MET A 392 13.26 -35.86 -0.04
C MET A 392 14.35 -34.80 -0.18
N SER A 393 14.83 -34.23 0.92
CA SER A 393 15.93 -33.27 0.94
C SER A 393 17.19 -33.98 1.45
N VAL A 394 18.31 -33.76 0.79
CA VAL A 394 19.58 -34.40 1.16
C VAL A 394 20.57 -33.31 1.51
N ASN A 395 20.95 -33.27 2.79
CA ASN A 395 21.96 -32.36 3.31
C ASN A 395 23.25 -33.14 3.63
N PRO A 396 24.45 -32.59 3.32
CA PRO A 396 25.72 -33.30 3.53
C PRO A 396 26.07 -33.60 4.99
N SER A 397 25.46 -32.89 5.94
CA SER A 397 25.63 -33.09 7.38
C SER A 397 24.36 -32.69 8.15
N ALA A 398 24.30 -33.08 9.43
CA ALA A 398 23.19 -32.72 10.31
C ALA A 398 23.22 -31.27 10.79
N THR A 399 24.35 -30.56 10.60
CA THR A 399 24.60 -29.20 11.06
C THR A 399 24.65 -28.23 9.89
N GLY A 400 23.85 -27.17 9.94
CA GLY A 400 23.85 -26.14 8.91
C GLY A 400 22.82 -25.04 9.18
N VAL A 401 22.70 -24.12 8.25
CA VAL A 401 21.83 -22.94 8.34
C VAL A 401 20.98 -22.76 7.08
N MET A 402 19.74 -22.32 7.27
CA MET A 402 18.83 -21.93 6.20
C MET A 402 18.62 -20.42 6.25
N ILE A 403 19.01 -19.72 5.19
CA ILE A 403 18.82 -18.28 5.02
C ILE A 403 17.58 -18.06 4.17
N GLY A 404 16.52 -17.52 4.77
CA GLY A 404 15.30 -17.10 4.06
C GLY A 404 15.37 -15.63 3.67
N ILE A 405 15.03 -15.30 2.42
CA ILE A 405 15.00 -13.91 1.92
C ILE A 405 13.63 -13.64 1.29
N ASP A 406 12.92 -12.62 1.77
CA ASP A 406 11.63 -12.21 1.20
C ASP A 406 11.78 -11.07 0.18
N LEU A 407 11.70 -11.41 -1.10
CA LEU A 407 11.89 -10.42 -2.17
C LEU A 407 10.76 -9.38 -2.26
N ALA A 408 9.61 -9.57 -1.60
CA ALA A 408 8.55 -8.57 -1.59
C ALA A 408 8.70 -7.54 -0.46
N TYR A 409 9.32 -7.94 0.65
CA TYR A 409 9.39 -7.14 1.88
C TYR A 409 10.82 -6.79 2.31
N ASN A 410 11.82 -7.25 1.54
CA ASN A 410 13.25 -7.20 1.85
C ASN A 410 13.56 -7.83 3.21
#